data_AF-A0A7L9C210-F1
#
_entry.id   AF-A0A7L9C210-F1
#
_cell.length_a   1.000
_cell.length_b   1.000
_cell.length_c   1.000
_cell.angle_alpha   90.00
_cell.angle_beta   90.00
_cell.angle_gamma   90.00
#
_symmetry.space_group_name_H-M   'P 1'
#
loop_
_entity.id
_entity.type
_entity.pdbx_description
1 polymer ?
#
loop_
_entity_poly.entity_id
_entity_poly.type
_entity_poly.pdbx_seq_one_letter_code
_entity_poly.pdbx_strand_id
1 'polypeptide(L)'
;MARGIESSHRETGKRDYKIVCNTGAGRKCTGIGNPVKWMLLTTIPVNTFEESVEKLEWYARRWGIEVYHKTLKSGCQIEQRQLGNAKRIEACLAIDMVVAWRIYYLTKLGREVPDVPCTVFFEEAEWKALVAYKTKSPIPPSNPPGLREAVRMVASLGGFLGRKGDGEPGTKTLWLGIQRLDDMTAMWKVFVTELTPHSLSPPAFVQ
;
A
#
# COMPACT_ATOMS: atom_id res chain seq x y z
N MET A 1 -13.60 14.24 -18.92
CA MET A 1 -13.18 15.65 -18.99
C MET A 1 -14.14 16.44 -18.13
N ALA A 2 -13.64 17.24 -17.17
CA ALA A 2 -14.49 18.09 -16.35
C ALA A 2 -15.21 19.11 -17.25
N ARG A 3 -16.50 19.34 -17.06
CA ARG A 3 -17.34 20.13 -17.99
C ARG A 3 -17.92 21.41 -17.40
N GLY A 4 -17.71 21.67 -16.12
CA GLY A 4 -18.19 22.91 -15.52
C GLY A 4 -17.75 23.08 -14.08
N ILE A 5 -17.40 24.33 -13.76
CA ILE A 5 -17.20 24.83 -12.41
C ILE A 5 -18.42 25.72 -12.15
N GLU A 6 -19.26 25.33 -11.21
CA GLU A 6 -20.37 26.16 -10.75
C GLU A 6 -20.04 26.60 -9.32
N SER A 7 -20.01 27.90 -9.07
CA SER A 7 -19.90 28.46 -7.73
C SER A 7 -21.29 28.79 -7.21
N SER A 8 -21.58 28.41 -5.97
CA SER A 8 -22.86 28.74 -5.31
C SER A 8 -22.59 29.33 -3.92
N HIS A 9 -23.32 30.39 -3.58
CA HIS A 9 -23.23 31.06 -2.29
C HIS A 9 -24.20 30.42 -1.29
N ARG A 10 -23.73 30.08 -0.07
CA ARG A 10 -24.64 29.80 1.06
C ARG A 10 -25.03 31.10 1.76
N GLU A 11 -26.22 31.10 2.36
CA GLU A 11 -26.72 32.17 3.25
C GLU A 11 -25.80 32.44 4.45
N THR A 12 -24.90 31.53 4.80
CA THR A 12 -23.95 31.63 5.92
C THR A 12 -22.62 32.32 5.56
N GLY A 13 -22.50 32.92 4.38
CA GLY A 13 -21.29 33.66 3.95
C GLY A 13 -20.11 32.78 3.53
N LYS A 14 -20.20 31.44 3.66
CA LYS A 14 -19.23 30.49 3.09
C LYS A 14 -19.56 30.16 1.63
N ARG A 15 -18.55 30.19 0.76
CA ARG A 15 -18.65 29.78 -0.65
C ARG A 15 -18.41 28.28 -0.78
N ASP A 16 -19.34 27.60 -1.43
CA ASP A 16 -19.18 26.21 -1.86
C ASP A 16 -18.95 26.17 -3.38
N TYR A 17 -18.05 25.28 -3.80
CA TYR A 17 -17.71 25.08 -5.20
C TYR A 17 -18.19 23.70 -5.63
N LYS A 18 -18.87 23.65 -6.78
CA LYS A 18 -19.39 22.45 -7.39
C LYS A 18 -18.59 22.13 -8.66
N ILE A 19 -17.92 20.99 -8.66
CA ILE A 19 -17.16 20.48 -9.80
C ILE A 19 -17.96 19.34 -10.44
N VAL A 20 -18.32 19.46 -11.72
CA VAL A 20 -19.01 18.40 -12.46
C VAL A 20 -18.07 17.77 -13.49
N CYS A 21 -17.82 16.47 -13.34
CA CYS A 21 -16.97 15.69 -14.23
C CYS A 21 -17.73 14.53 -14.90
N ASN A 22 -17.49 14.36 -16.19
CA ASN A 22 -18.04 13.25 -16.98
C ASN A 22 -16.95 12.61 -17.84
N THR A 23 -16.68 11.32 -17.63
CA THR A 23 -15.84 10.50 -18.52
C THR A 23 -16.70 9.95 -19.66
N GLY A 24 -16.48 10.44 -20.88
CA GLY A 24 -17.28 10.09 -22.07
C GLY A 24 -17.50 11.28 -23.02
N ALA A 25 -17.19 12.48 -22.55
CA ALA A 25 -17.18 13.71 -23.32
C ALA A 25 -16.03 13.77 -24.34
N GLY A 26 -16.17 13.14 -25.52
CA GLY A 26 -15.31 13.38 -26.68
C GLY A 26 -14.35 12.25 -27.12
N ARG A 27 -14.36 11.09 -26.45
CA ARG A 27 -13.76 9.86 -27.00
C ARG A 27 -14.87 8.85 -27.24
N LYS A 28 -14.88 8.19 -28.41
CA LYS A 28 -15.71 6.99 -28.62
C LYS A 28 -15.29 5.97 -27.55
N CYS A 29 -16.10 5.82 -26.50
CA CYS A 29 -15.96 4.73 -25.55
C CYS A 29 -16.24 3.45 -26.33
N THR A 30 -15.22 2.65 -26.61
CA THR A 30 -15.32 1.36 -27.30
C THR A 30 -15.84 0.24 -26.38
N GLY A 31 -16.41 0.59 -25.22
CA GLY A 31 -16.87 -0.36 -24.20
C GLY A 31 -18.32 -0.11 -23.77
N ILE A 32 -19.02 -1.21 -23.46
CA ILE A 32 -20.42 -1.29 -23.02
C ILE A 32 -20.54 -0.85 -21.54
N GLY A 33 -20.16 0.38 -21.22
CA GLY A 33 -20.16 0.90 -19.86
C GLY A 33 -20.78 2.28 -19.79
N ASN A 34 -21.66 2.50 -18.82
CA ASN A 34 -22.20 3.83 -18.55
C ASN A 34 -21.06 4.80 -18.21
N PRO A 35 -21.08 6.03 -18.73
CA PRO A 35 -20.05 7.02 -18.44
C PRO A 35 -20.01 7.35 -16.95
N VAL A 36 -18.82 7.35 -16.34
CA VAL A 36 -18.67 7.78 -14.94
C VAL A 36 -18.97 9.27 -14.85
N LYS A 37 -19.91 9.63 -13.97
CA LYS A 37 -20.32 11.00 -13.67
C LYS A 37 -20.02 11.27 -12.20
N TRP A 38 -19.23 12.31 -11.93
CA TRP A 38 -18.94 12.78 -10.57
C TRP A 38 -19.43 14.22 -10.41
N MET A 39 -20.00 14.50 -9.25
CA MET A 39 -20.31 15.83 -8.77
C MET A 39 -19.62 15.98 -7.41
N LEU A 40 -18.63 16.87 -7.32
CA LEU A 40 -17.89 17.14 -6.09
C LEU A 40 -18.33 18.48 -5.52
N LEU A 41 -18.63 18.49 -4.22
CA LEU A 41 -18.84 19.69 -3.44
C LEU A 41 -17.61 19.92 -2.57
N THR A 42 -17.04 21.12 -2.63
CA THR A 42 -15.84 21.46 -1.86
C THR A 42 -15.93 22.86 -1.29
N THR A 43 -15.40 23.04 -0.08
CA THR A 43 -15.21 24.34 0.57
C THR A 43 -13.90 25.00 0.16
N ILE A 44 -13.08 24.32 -0.63
CA ILE A 44 -11.80 24.82 -1.12
C ILE A 44 -12.07 25.63 -2.39
N PRO A 45 -11.50 26.84 -2.55
CA PRO A 45 -11.67 27.64 -3.75
C PRO A 45 -11.29 26.90 -5.04
N VAL A 46 -12.15 27.05 -6.05
CA VAL A 46 -11.94 26.54 -7.40
C VAL A 46 -12.38 27.61 -8.39
N ASN A 47 -11.40 28.30 -8.97
CA ASN A 47 -11.58 29.40 -9.91
C ASN A 47 -11.10 29.03 -11.32
N THR A 48 -10.25 28.01 -11.45
CA THR A 48 -9.68 27.57 -12.73
C THR A 48 -9.98 26.11 -13.03
N PHE A 49 -9.84 25.74 -14.31
CA PHE A 49 -9.99 24.36 -14.75
C PHE A 49 -8.92 23.46 -14.13
N GLU A 50 -7.69 23.95 -14.06
CA GLU A 50 -6.53 23.27 -13.47
C GLU A 50 -6.77 22.97 -11.98
N GLU A 51 -7.30 23.95 -11.24
CA GLU A 51 -7.71 23.75 -9.86
C GLU A 51 -8.80 22.66 -9.77
N SER A 52 -9.76 22.63 -10.70
CA SER A 52 -10.81 21.60 -10.69
C SER A 52 -10.27 20.20 -10.91
N VAL A 53 -9.30 20.06 -11.82
CA VAL A 53 -8.61 18.79 -12.10
C VAL A 53 -7.86 18.32 -10.86
N GLU A 54 -7.14 19.21 -10.18
CA GLU A 54 -6.45 18.88 -8.93
C GLU A 54 -7.41 18.31 -7.87
N LYS A 55 -8.57 18.93 -7.64
CA LYS A 55 -9.54 18.45 -6.64
C LYS A 55 -10.16 17.11 -7.05
N LEU A 56 -10.35 16.88 -8.35
CA LEU A 56 -10.74 15.57 -8.89
C LEU A 56 -9.66 14.51 -8.63
N GLU A 57 -8.38 14.85 -8.80
CA GLU A 57 -7.26 13.94 -8.50
C GLU A 57 -7.18 13.62 -7.01
N TRP A 58 -7.45 14.58 -6.13
CA TRP A 58 -7.54 14.33 -4.69
C TRP A 58 -8.67 13.37 -4.37
N TYR A 59 -9.87 13.62 -4.92
CA TYR A 59 -11.02 12.75 -4.72
C TYR A 59 -10.81 11.34 -5.30
N ALA A 60 -10.09 11.22 -6.42
CA ALA A 60 -9.75 9.93 -7.01
C ALA A 60 -8.90 9.06 -6.06
N ARG A 61 -8.14 9.67 -5.12
CA ARG A 61 -7.39 8.95 -4.09
C ARG A 61 -8.27 8.40 -2.97
N ARG A 62 -9.56 8.79 -2.88
CA ARG A 62 -10.52 8.31 -1.86
C ARG A 62 -10.59 6.78 -1.79
N TRP A 63 -10.45 6.10 -2.93
CA TRP A 63 -10.50 4.63 -2.99
C TRP A 63 -9.47 3.94 -2.09
N GLY A 64 -8.41 4.63 -1.66
CA GLY A 64 -7.43 4.11 -0.71
C GLY A 64 -8.07 3.58 0.59
N ILE A 65 -9.13 4.21 1.09
CA ILE A 65 -9.81 3.75 2.31
C ILE A 65 -10.49 2.38 2.12
N GLU A 66 -11.00 2.10 0.92
CA GLU A 66 -11.60 0.80 0.60
C GLU A 66 -10.55 -0.31 0.58
N VAL A 67 -9.35 0.00 0.07
CA VAL A 67 -8.22 -0.94 0.09
C VAL A 67 -7.75 -1.19 1.52
N TYR A 68 -7.74 -0.17 2.37
CA TYR A 68 -7.44 -0.29 3.79
C TYR A 68 -8.48 -1.17 4.51
N HIS A 69 -9.78 -0.89 4.36
CA HIS A 69 -10.87 -1.71 4.92
C HIS A 69 -10.83 -3.15 4.41
N LYS A 70 -10.54 -3.37 3.13
CA LYS A 70 -10.36 -4.71 2.57
C LYS A 70 -9.19 -5.44 3.21
N THR A 71 -8.09 -4.73 3.50
CA THR A 71 -6.91 -5.31 4.16
C THR A 71 -7.23 -5.68 5.61
N LEU A 72 -7.98 -4.83 6.31
CA LEU A 72 -8.45 -5.09 7.66
C LEU A 72 -9.40 -6.32 7.70
N LYS A 73 -10.40 -6.37 6.83
CA LYS A 73 -11.39 -7.46 6.80
C LYS A 73 -10.82 -8.77 6.29
N SER A 74 -10.16 -8.76 5.12
CA SER A 74 -9.72 -10.00 4.47
C SER A 74 -8.29 -10.41 4.83
N GLY A 75 -7.43 -9.46 5.20
CA GLY A 75 -6.05 -9.72 5.64
C GLY A 75 -6.02 -10.05 7.13
N CYS A 76 -6.35 -9.08 7.98
CA CYS A 76 -6.35 -9.26 9.45
C CYS A 76 -7.51 -10.11 9.99
N GLN A 77 -8.48 -10.44 9.12
CA GLN A 77 -9.63 -11.31 9.43
C GLN A 77 -10.43 -10.83 10.66
N ILE A 78 -10.62 -9.52 10.80
CA ILE A 78 -11.25 -8.94 11.99
C ILE A 78 -12.65 -9.48 12.27
N GLU A 79 -13.40 -9.83 11.21
CA GLU A 79 -14.78 -10.35 11.29
C GLU A 79 -14.83 -11.81 11.77
N GLN A 80 -13.68 -12.50 11.85
CA GLN A 80 -13.58 -13.88 12.33
C GLN A 80 -13.20 -13.97 13.82
N ARG A 81 -12.90 -12.84 14.48
CA ARG A 81 -12.46 -12.83 15.88
C ARG A 81 -13.62 -13.06 16.83
N GLN A 82 -13.46 -14.03 17.74
CA GLN A 82 -14.48 -14.45 18.72
C GLN A 82 -14.04 -14.12 20.16
N LEU A 83 -13.66 -12.87 20.41
CA LEU A 83 -13.26 -12.43 21.75
C LEU A 83 -14.50 -12.14 22.61
N GLY A 84 -14.58 -12.75 23.80
CA GLY A 84 -15.77 -12.68 24.66
C GLY A 84 -16.05 -11.33 25.36
N ASN A 85 -15.35 -10.24 25.01
CA ASN A 85 -15.56 -8.93 25.64
C ASN A 85 -15.29 -7.80 24.62
N ALA A 86 -16.18 -6.80 24.58
CA ALA A 86 -16.06 -5.62 23.71
C ALA A 86 -14.70 -4.90 23.84
N LYS A 87 -14.19 -4.68 25.05
CA LYS A 87 -12.88 -4.04 25.27
C LYS A 87 -11.73 -4.84 24.67
N ARG A 88 -11.84 -6.18 24.66
CA ARG A 88 -10.84 -7.04 24.02
C ARG A 88 -10.91 -6.95 22.51
N ILE A 89 -12.12 -6.87 21.94
CA ILE A 89 -12.33 -6.64 20.50
C ILE A 89 -11.73 -5.29 20.10
N GLU A 90 -12.01 -4.22 20.85
CA GLU A 90 -11.47 -2.87 20.60
C GLU A 90 -9.94 -2.85 20.61
N ALA A 91 -9.31 -3.46 21.62
CA ALA A 91 -7.85 -3.57 21.69
C ALA A 91 -7.27 -4.36 20.52
N CYS A 92 -7.90 -5.48 20.14
CA CYS A 92 -7.50 -6.26 18.97
C CYS A 92 -7.60 -5.45 17.67
N LEU A 93 -8.71 -4.73 17.51
CA LEU A 93 -8.97 -3.88 16.35
C LEU A 93 -7.93 -2.77 16.25
N ALA A 94 -7.53 -2.16 17.36
CA ALA A 94 -6.48 -1.15 17.39
C ALA A 94 -5.16 -1.67 16.80
N ILE A 95 -4.75 -2.90 17.16
CA ILE A 95 -3.55 -3.54 16.62
C ILE A 95 -3.73 -3.82 15.12
N ASP A 96 -4.87 -4.37 14.72
CA ASP A 96 -5.12 -4.70 13.32
C ASP A 96 -5.14 -3.48 12.41
N MET A 97 -5.65 -2.35 12.89
CA MET A 97 -5.63 -1.10 12.15
C MET A 97 -4.20 -0.68 11.81
N VAL A 98 -3.26 -0.80 12.76
CA VAL A 98 -1.83 -0.52 12.52
C VAL A 98 -1.23 -1.52 11.54
N VAL A 99 -1.52 -2.81 11.68
CA VAL A 99 -1.03 -3.87 10.79
C VAL A 99 -1.55 -3.67 9.36
N ALA A 100 -2.85 -3.46 9.20
CA ALA A 100 -3.48 -3.20 7.90
C ALA A 100 -2.91 -1.95 7.23
N TRP A 101 -2.65 -0.89 8.01
CA TRP A 101 -2.02 0.32 7.51
C TRP A 101 -0.58 0.04 7.04
N ARG A 102 0.23 -0.69 7.80
CA ARG A 102 1.61 -1.05 7.40
C ARG A 102 1.65 -1.84 6.08
N ILE A 103 0.75 -2.80 5.90
CA ILE A 103 0.65 -3.58 4.65
C ILE A 103 0.22 -2.69 3.48
N TYR A 104 -0.77 -1.82 3.71
CA TYR A 104 -1.21 -0.88 2.69
C TYR A 104 -0.11 0.13 2.33
N TYR A 105 0.60 0.64 3.34
CA TYR A 105 1.74 1.54 3.18
C TYR A 105 2.85 0.88 2.35
N LEU A 106 3.26 -0.35 2.66
CA LEU A 106 4.25 -1.09 1.87
C LEU A 106 3.82 -1.23 0.40
N THR A 107 2.54 -1.53 0.17
CA THR A 107 1.97 -1.64 -1.18
C THR A 107 2.11 -0.34 -1.97
N LYS A 108 1.93 0.81 -1.30
CA LYS A 108 2.07 2.13 -1.89
C LYS A 108 3.53 2.53 -2.07
N LEU A 109 4.33 2.34 -1.03
CA LEU A 109 5.74 2.72 -1.00
C LEU A 109 6.52 2.05 -2.12
N GLY A 110 6.33 0.73 -2.33
CA GLY A 110 6.99 0.00 -3.42
C GLY A 110 6.60 0.44 -4.84
N ARG A 111 5.51 1.21 -4.99
CA ARG A 111 5.06 1.78 -6.27
C ARG A 111 5.51 3.22 -6.46
N GLU A 112 5.51 4.00 -5.38
CA GLU A 112 5.78 5.44 -5.41
C GLU A 112 7.28 5.75 -5.34
N VAL A 113 8.06 4.93 -4.64
CA VAL A 113 9.52 5.06 -4.51
C VAL A 113 10.20 3.70 -4.74
N PRO A 114 10.17 3.16 -5.97
CA PRO A 114 10.57 1.77 -6.24
C PRO A 114 12.07 1.49 -6.07
N ASP A 115 12.92 2.49 -6.29
CA ASP A 115 14.37 2.35 -6.41
C ASP A 115 15.12 2.57 -5.09
N VAL A 116 14.45 3.04 -4.04
CA VAL A 116 15.07 3.19 -2.72
C VAL A 116 15.44 1.82 -2.14
N PRO A 117 16.49 1.71 -1.33
CA PRO A 117 16.83 0.48 -0.64
C PRO A 117 15.64 -0.10 0.13
N CYS A 118 15.46 -1.42 0.10
CA CYS A 118 14.36 -2.06 0.84
C CYS A 118 14.47 -1.89 2.37
N THR A 119 15.64 -1.46 2.88
CA THR A 119 15.91 -1.15 4.29
C THR A 119 15.09 0.02 4.83
N VAL A 120 14.43 0.81 3.98
CA VAL A 120 13.44 1.81 4.44
C VAL A 120 12.22 1.18 5.11
N PHE A 121 11.97 -0.11 4.88
CA PHE A 121 10.83 -0.84 5.44
C PHE A 121 11.24 -2.14 6.14
N PHE A 122 12.15 -2.91 5.53
CA PHE A 122 12.57 -4.21 6.04
C PHE A 122 13.84 -4.12 6.88
N GLU A 123 13.84 -4.80 8.03
CA GLU A 123 15.03 -4.98 8.84
C GLU A 123 16.08 -5.82 8.11
N GLU A 124 17.33 -5.72 8.58
CA GLU A 124 18.46 -6.41 7.97
C GLU A 124 18.25 -7.93 7.86
N ALA A 125 17.77 -8.54 8.94
CA ALA A 125 17.48 -9.97 8.94
C ALA A 125 16.34 -10.34 7.98
N GLU A 126 15.32 -9.49 7.85
CA GLU A 126 14.14 -9.75 7.01
C GLU A 126 14.53 -9.77 5.54
N TRP A 127 15.18 -8.72 5.03
CA TRP A 127 15.51 -8.67 3.61
C TRP A 127 16.59 -9.68 3.24
N LYS A 128 17.56 -9.95 4.14
CA LYS A 128 18.57 -10.99 3.92
C LYS A 128 17.94 -12.38 3.84
N ALA A 129 17.06 -12.71 4.79
CA ALA A 129 16.30 -13.97 4.77
C ALA A 129 15.48 -14.12 3.48
N LEU A 130 14.80 -13.04 3.07
CA LEU A 130 14.01 -13.00 1.85
C LEU A 130 14.85 -13.29 0.61
N VAL A 131 15.97 -12.58 0.45
CA VAL A 131 16.87 -12.73 -0.70
C VAL A 131 17.51 -14.10 -0.71
N ALA A 132 18.02 -14.58 0.42
CA ALA A 132 18.61 -15.90 0.55
C ALA A 132 17.59 -17.00 0.16
N TYR A 133 16.36 -16.91 0.65
CA TYR A 133 15.30 -17.85 0.32
C TYR A 133 14.91 -17.81 -1.17
N LYS A 134 14.89 -16.63 -1.79
CA LYS A 134 14.48 -16.46 -3.19
C LYS A 134 15.55 -16.87 -4.18
N THR A 135 16.80 -16.50 -3.90
CA THR A 135 17.96 -16.84 -4.74
C THR A 135 18.47 -18.25 -4.50
N LYS A 136 18.05 -18.90 -3.41
CA LYS A 136 18.59 -20.19 -2.94
C LYS A 136 20.09 -20.12 -2.62
N SER A 137 20.59 -18.92 -2.33
CA SER A 137 21.96 -18.68 -1.87
C SER A 137 21.94 -18.44 -0.35
N PRO A 138 22.75 -19.16 0.44
CA PRO A 138 22.86 -18.89 1.87
C PRO A 138 23.58 -17.56 2.17
N ILE A 139 24.28 -16.99 1.19
CA ILE A 139 25.02 -15.74 1.33
C ILE A 139 24.23 -14.64 0.58
N PRO A 140 23.58 -13.71 1.29
CA PRO A 140 22.90 -12.58 0.68
C PRO A 140 23.93 -11.56 0.15
N PRO A 141 23.57 -10.75 -0.85
CA PRO A 141 24.44 -9.68 -1.34
C PRO A 141 24.72 -8.65 -0.24
N SER A 142 25.85 -7.94 -0.34
CA SER A 142 26.19 -6.88 0.61
C SER A 142 25.24 -5.68 0.54
N ASN A 143 24.73 -5.38 -0.66
CA ASN A 143 23.81 -4.27 -0.88
C ASN A 143 22.36 -4.75 -0.87
N PRO A 144 21.45 -4.04 -0.18
CA PRO A 144 20.04 -4.37 -0.19
C PRO A 144 19.43 -4.16 -1.59
N PRO A 145 18.46 -4.99 -2.01
CA PRO A 145 17.74 -4.78 -3.25
C PRO A 145 16.86 -3.51 -3.18
N GLY A 146 16.39 -3.07 -4.35
CA GLY A 146 15.40 -2.00 -4.44
C GLY A 146 14.07 -2.40 -3.78
N LEU A 147 13.33 -1.43 -3.26
CA LEU A 147 12.08 -1.68 -2.54
C LEU A 147 11.06 -2.42 -3.41
N ARG A 148 10.92 -2.06 -4.70
CA ARG A 148 9.98 -2.75 -5.60
C ARG A 148 10.34 -4.22 -5.80
N GLU A 149 11.63 -4.52 -5.86
CA GLU A 149 12.12 -5.89 -5.99
C GLU A 149 11.78 -6.70 -4.72
N ALA A 150 12.09 -6.15 -3.54
CA ALA A 150 11.72 -6.76 -2.26
C ALA A 150 10.20 -6.98 -2.12
N VAL A 151 9.39 -5.98 -2.47
CA VAL A 151 7.91 -6.08 -2.45
C VAL A 151 7.42 -7.20 -3.37
N ARG A 152 8.01 -7.37 -4.57
CA ARG A 152 7.66 -8.47 -5.48
C ARG A 152 8.13 -9.83 -4.97
N MET A 153 9.29 -9.90 -4.33
CA MET A 153 9.77 -11.11 -3.66
C MET A 153 8.82 -11.53 -2.54
N VAL A 154 8.42 -10.60 -1.66
CA VAL A 154 7.42 -10.86 -0.61
C VAL A 154 6.09 -11.28 -1.22
N ALA A 155 5.57 -10.53 -2.19
CA ALA A 155 4.29 -10.84 -2.81
C ALA A 155 4.26 -12.22 -3.47
N SER A 156 5.38 -12.66 -4.07
CA SER A 156 5.46 -14.00 -4.66
C SER A 156 5.51 -15.11 -3.61
N LEU A 157 5.91 -14.84 -2.37
CA LEU A 157 5.67 -15.77 -1.25
C LEU A 157 4.16 -15.92 -0.97
N GLY A 158 3.39 -14.84 -1.13
CA GLY A 158 1.93 -14.84 -1.01
C GLY A 158 1.16 -15.18 -2.28
N GLY A 159 1.81 -15.72 -3.31
CA GLY A 159 1.17 -16.22 -4.53
C GLY A 159 1.09 -15.25 -5.72
N PHE A 160 1.76 -14.10 -5.65
CA PHE A 160 1.89 -13.22 -6.81
C PHE A 160 2.84 -13.83 -7.87
N LEU A 161 2.33 -14.09 -9.07
CA LEU A 161 3.07 -14.77 -10.13
C LEU A 161 3.94 -13.81 -10.95
N GLY A 162 3.56 -12.54 -11.06
CA GLY A 162 4.34 -11.52 -11.77
C GLY A 162 4.44 -11.74 -13.28
N ARG A 163 3.39 -12.29 -13.91
CA ARG A 163 3.34 -12.50 -15.37
C ARG A 163 3.25 -11.17 -16.10
N LYS A 164 3.55 -11.20 -17.41
CA LYS A 164 3.39 -10.03 -18.30
C LYS A 164 1.92 -9.59 -18.29
N GLY A 165 1.66 -8.40 -17.74
CA GLY A 165 0.33 -7.81 -17.65
C GLY A 165 -0.33 -7.90 -16.26
N ASP A 166 0.22 -8.63 -15.29
CA ASP A 166 -0.36 -8.76 -13.94
C ASP A 166 -0.33 -7.43 -13.15
N GLY A 167 0.51 -6.48 -13.57
CA GLY A 167 0.68 -5.19 -12.89
C GLY A 167 1.49 -5.29 -11.60
N GLU A 168 1.04 -4.59 -10.56
CA GLU A 168 1.73 -4.51 -9.26
C GLU A 168 1.03 -5.36 -8.18
N PRO A 169 1.78 -5.94 -7.24
CA PRO A 169 1.22 -6.71 -6.13
C PRO A 169 0.14 -5.96 -5.33
N GLY A 170 -0.86 -6.70 -4.84
CA GLY A 170 -1.91 -6.19 -3.98
C GLY A 170 -1.67 -6.47 -2.49
N THR A 171 -2.49 -5.86 -1.63
CA THR A 171 -2.37 -6.03 -0.17
C THR A 171 -2.55 -7.48 0.28
N LYS A 172 -3.41 -8.27 -0.37
CA LYS A 172 -3.61 -9.69 -0.05
C LYS A 172 -2.36 -10.54 -0.23
N THR A 173 -1.68 -10.40 -1.37
CA THR A 173 -0.44 -11.15 -1.65
C THR A 173 0.70 -10.68 -0.75
N LEU A 174 0.75 -9.40 -0.41
CA LEU A 174 1.76 -8.88 0.50
C LEU A 174 1.55 -9.34 1.93
N TRP A 175 0.32 -9.32 2.43
CA TRP A 175 -0.04 -9.87 3.73
C TRP A 175 0.43 -11.32 3.89
N LEU A 176 0.00 -12.21 2.98
CA LEU A 176 0.39 -13.62 3.01
C LEU A 176 1.90 -13.80 2.88
N GLY A 177 2.55 -12.94 2.10
CA GLY A 177 3.99 -12.95 1.92
C GLY A 177 4.77 -12.57 3.18
N ILE A 178 4.31 -11.54 3.89
CA ILE A 178 4.92 -11.07 5.14
C ILE A 178 4.84 -12.15 6.22
N GLN A 179 3.67 -12.80 6.38
CA GLN A 179 3.54 -13.90 7.35
C GLN A 179 4.55 -15.01 7.10
N ARG A 180 4.80 -15.36 5.83
CA ARG A 180 5.83 -16.35 5.48
C ARG A 180 7.25 -15.82 5.70
N LEU A 181 7.47 -14.53 5.51
CA LEU A 181 8.76 -13.90 5.74
C LEU A 181 9.12 -13.87 7.23
N ASP A 182 8.13 -13.70 8.13
CA ASP A 182 8.36 -13.72 9.58
C ASP A 182 8.99 -15.06 10.01
N ASP A 183 8.43 -16.19 9.55
CA ASP A 183 8.96 -17.53 9.83
C ASP A 183 10.38 -17.71 9.24
N MET A 184 10.59 -17.24 8.01
CA MET A 184 11.90 -17.31 7.34
C MET A 184 12.95 -16.47 8.08
N THR A 185 12.56 -15.30 8.58
CA THR A 185 13.42 -14.38 9.32
C THR A 185 13.78 -14.96 10.68
N ALA A 186 12.83 -15.60 11.37
CA ALA A 186 13.11 -16.32 12.60
C ALA A 186 14.16 -17.42 12.37
N MET A 187 13.99 -18.23 11.31
CA MET A 187 14.96 -19.29 11.00
C MET A 187 16.31 -18.74 10.57
N TRP A 188 16.32 -17.65 9.79
CA TRP A 188 17.53 -16.95 9.40
C TRP A 188 18.35 -16.50 10.62
N LYS A 189 17.69 -15.86 11.60
CA LYS A 189 18.35 -15.41 12.84
C LYS A 189 18.99 -16.56 13.63
N VAL A 190 18.43 -17.76 13.57
CA VAL A 190 19.02 -18.96 14.22
C VAL A 190 20.26 -19.45 13.49
N PHE A 191 20.18 -19.59 12.16
CA PHE A 191 21.27 -20.19 11.39
C PHE A 191 22.42 -19.24 11.07
N VAL A 192 22.14 -17.95 10.97
CA VAL A 192 23.13 -16.99 10.48
C VAL A 192 24.32 -16.86 11.45
N THR A 193 24.09 -17.08 12.74
CA THR A 193 25.12 -17.13 13.79
C THR A 193 26.14 -18.24 13.56
N GLU A 194 25.72 -19.37 12.99
CA GLU A 194 26.57 -20.54 12.71
C GLU A 194 27.17 -20.52 11.29
N LEU A 195 26.41 -20.04 10.29
CA LEU A 195 26.80 -20.13 8.88
C LEU A 195 27.61 -18.92 8.39
N THR A 196 27.42 -17.74 8.99
CA THR A 196 28.03 -16.49 8.55
C THR A 196 28.18 -15.50 9.71
N PRO A 197 29.14 -15.72 10.63
CA PRO A 197 29.31 -14.89 11.83
C PRO A 197 29.56 -13.40 11.53
N HIS A 198 30.03 -13.06 10.33
CA HIS A 198 30.26 -11.67 9.89
C HIS A 198 29.04 -10.94 9.31
N SER A 199 27.89 -11.60 9.17
CA SER A 199 26.72 -11.04 8.47
C SER A 199 25.72 -10.33 9.39
N LEU A 200 25.91 -10.41 10.71
CA LEU A 200 25.23 -9.62 11.73
C LEU A 200 26.23 -8.66 12.38
N SER A 201 26.74 -7.69 11.63
CA SER A 201 27.55 -6.64 12.25
C SER A 201 26.63 -5.78 13.13
N PRO A 202 26.94 -5.56 14.42
CA PRO A 202 26.22 -4.56 15.18
C PRO A 202 26.37 -3.18 14.51
N PRO A 203 25.38 -2.28 14.64
CA PRO A 203 25.51 -0.93 14.09
C PRO A 203 26.80 -0.31 14.65
N ALA A 204 27.70 0.11 13.76
CA ALA A 204 28.90 0.82 14.16
C ALA A 204 28.45 2.05 14.96
N PHE A 205 28.68 2.03 16.27
CA PHE A 205 28.55 3.23 17.09
C PHE A 205 29.57 4.22 16.54
N VAL A 206 29.07 5.24 15.85
CA VAL A 206 29.84 6.40 15.44
C VAL A 206 30.28 7.10 16.74
N GLN A 207 31.59 7.10 17.01
CA GLN A 207 32.20 7.95 18.02
C GLN A 207 32.25 9.40 17.55
#